data_AF-A0A6G3Z9B3-F1
#
_entry.id   AF-A0A6G3Z9B3-F1
#
_cell.length_a   1.000
_cell.length_b   1.000
_cell.length_c   1.000
_cell.angle_alpha   90.00
_cell.angle_beta   90.00
_cell.angle_gamma   90.00
#
_symmetry.space_group_name_H-M   'P 1'
#
loop_
_entity.id
_entity.type
_entity.pdbx_description
1 polymer ?
#
loop_
_entity_poly.entity_id
_entity_poly.type
_entity_poly.pdbx_seq_one_letter_code
_entity_poly.pdbx_strand_id
1 'polypeptide(L)'
;MTGRRLWLVGGTQESRWLVQAISASVATTTPAALFHWPLVSVTTETARQLYPQETGCLVWVGRLTPEQGDAFITSHNIGAILDASHPFAKEISQLAIALAQRYNLPYLRYERASVSPSHEATWQDASGRSGNILLPQLTELFTENYLTRERTFLTLGYRLLSAFEPWQSQGVLFTRILPSSEALTAALAAGFIFITLHFSFQFPLTF
;
A
#
# COMPACT_ATOMS: atom_id res chain seq x y z
N MET A 1 -24.84 -26.20 -6.04
CA MET A 1 -24.40 -24.88 -6.54
C MET A 1 -23.05 -24.60 -5.88
N THR A 2 -21.97 -24.53 -6.65
CA THR A 2 -20.64 -24.16 -6.12
C THR A 2 -20.71 -22.70 -5.67
N GLY A 3 -20.48 -22.43 -4.39
CA GLY A 3 -20.61 -21.08 -3.85
C GLY A 3 -19.61 -20.13 -4.51
N ARG A 4 -20.05 -18.88 -4.69
CA ARG A 4 -19.24 -17.82 -5.32
C ARG A 4 -18.11 -17.39 -4.38
N ARG A 5 -17.02 -16.84 -4.91
CA ARG A 5 -15.91 -16.32 -4.08
C ARG A 5 -15.93 -14.80 -4.01
N LEU A 6 -15.49 -14.27 -2.88
CA LEU A 6 -15.11 -12.87 -2.75
C LEU A 6 -13.69 -12.69 -3.30
N TRP A 7 -13.51 -11.80 -4.28
CA TRP A 7 -12.19 -11.35 -4.69
C TRP A 7 -11.77 -10.15 -3.84
N LEU A 8 -10.65 -10.26 -3.15
CA LEU A 8 -10.04 -9.18 -2.38
C LEU A 8 -8.77 -8.67 -3.09
N VAL A 9 -8.76 -7.41 -3.51
CA VAL A 9 -7.55 -6.78 -4.07
C VAL A 9 -6.62 -6.40 -2.92
N GLY A 10 -5.47 -7.08 -2.83
CA GLY A 10 -4.61 -7.03 -1.65
C GLY A 10 -3.25 -6.36 -1.85
N GLY A 11 -2.45 -6.38 -0.78
CA GLY A 11 -1.09 -5.85 -0.74
C GLY A 11 -0.91 -4.67 0.21
N THR A 12 -1.94 -4.37 1.00
CA THR A 12 -1.95 -3.32 2.01
C THR A 12 -2.08 -3.94 3.42
N GLN A 13 -1.90 -3.13 4.47
CA GLN A 13 -2.16 -3.60 5.83
C GLN A 13 -3.66 -3.84 6.05
N GLU A 14 -4.52 -3.04 5.42
CA GLU A 14 -5.98 -3.13 5.56
C GLU A 14 -6.52 -4.36 4.86
N SER A 15 -5.97 -4.73 3.70
CA SER A 15 -6.33 -6.00 3.07
C SER A 15 -6.05 -7.20 3.99
N ARG A 16 -4.97 -7.16 4.79
CA ARG A 16 -4.70 -8.19 5.80
C ARG A 16 -5.74 -8.18 6.92
N TRP A 17 -6.08 -7.01 7.47
CA TRP A 17 -7.11 -6.90 8.51
C TRP A 17 -8.48 -7.35 8.03
N LEU A 18 -8.85 -7.00 6.81
CA LEU A 18 -10.11 -7.43 6.18
C LEU A 18 -10.17 -8.95 6.04
N VAL A 19 -9.09 -9.59 5.58
CA VAL A 19 -9.01 -11.05 5.54
C VAL A 19 -9.22 -11.64 6.93
N GLN A 20 -8.52 -11.14 7.96
CA GLN A 20 -8.65 -11.63 9.33
C GLN A 20 -10.09 -11.50 9.87
N ALA A 21 -10.74 -10.35 9.64
CA ALA A 21 -12.11 -10.12 10.05
C ALA A 21 -13.11 -11.05 9.31
N ILE A 22 -12.93 -11.23 8.00
CA ILE A 22 -13.75 -12.14 7.20
C ILE A 22 -13.58 -13.58 7.69
N SER A 23 -12.34 -14.05 7.86
CA SER A 23 -12.04 -15.40 8.35
C SER A 23 -12.69 -15.68 9.71
N ALA A 24 -12.65 -14.72 10.64
CA ALA A 24 -13.31 -14.85 11.94
C ALA A 24 -14.85 -14.91 11.84
N SER A 25 -15.45 -14.13 10.94
CA SER A 25 -16.91 -14.14 10.71
C SER A 25 -17.40 -15.43 10.04
N VAL A 26 -16.61 -15.98 9.11
CA VAL A 26 -16.93 -17.23 8.41
C VAL A 26 -16.81 -18.43 9.36
N ALA A 27 -15.89 -18.41 10.31
CA ALA A 27 -15.72 -19.48 11.30
C ALA A 27 -16.87 -19.56 12.32
N THR A 28 -17.62 -18.48 12.52
CA THR A 28 -18.67 -18.38 13.55
C THR A 28 -20.08 -18.53 12.99
N THR A 29 -20.25 -18.57 11.67
CA THR A 29 -21.55 -18.67 10.99
C THR A 29 -21.73 -20.06 10.38
N THR A 30 -22.85 -20.74 10.66
CA THR A 30 -23.26 -22.00 10.01
C THR A 30 -23.32 -21.85 8.48
N PRO A 31 -23.18 -22.93 7.68
CA PRO A 31 -22.77 -22.89 6.26
C PRO A 31 -23.88 -22.48 5.28
N ALA A 32 -24.45 -21.30 5.52
CA ALA A 32 -25.25 -20.51 4.58
C ALA A 32 -24.46 -19.28 4.10
N ALA A 33 -23.12 -19.31 4.21
CA ALA A 33 -22.28 -18.23 3.72
C ALA A 33 -22.46 -18.10 2.20
N LEU A 34 -23.06 -16.99 1.77
CA LEU A 34 -23.24 -16.59 0.37
C LEU A 34 -21.94 -16.66 -0.46
N PHE A 35 -20.78 -16.65 0.21
CA PHE A 35 -19.47 -16.73 -0.40
C PHE A 35 -18.58 -17.79 0.25
N HIS A 36 -17.80 -18.48 -0.58
CA HIS A 36 -16.65 -19.28 -0.18
C HIS A 36 -15.51 -18.38 0.32
N TRP A 37 -14.46 -19.02 0.85
CA TRP A 37 -13.28 -18.33 1.33
C TRP A 37 -12.69 -17.35 0.30
N PRO A 38 -12.28 -16.12 0.72
CA PRO A 38 -11.77 -15.09 -0.17
C PRO A 38 -10.55 -15.53 -0.98
N LEU A 39 -10.51 -15.05 -2.23
CA LEU A 39 -9.34 -15.07 -3.10
C LEU A 39 -8.67 -13.68 -3.04
N VAL A 40 -7.46 -13.62 -2.51
CA VAL A 40 -6.67 -12.41 -2.44
C VAL A 40 -5.72 -12.34 -3.63
N SER A 41 -5.71 -11.23 -4.38
CA SER A 41 -4.71 -11.00 -5.42
C SER A 41 -3.61 -10.05 -4.95
N VAL A 42 -2.35 -10.43 -5.15
CA VAL A 42 -1.16 -9.60 -4.89
C VAL A 42 -0.19 -9.64 -6.06
N THR A 43 0.68 -8.64 -6.19
CA THR A 43 1.62 -8.53 -7.31
C THR A 43 2.95 -9.25 -7.10
N THR A 44 3.30 -9.64 -5.86
CA THR A 44 4.60 -10.25 -5.54
C THR A 44 4.47 -11.37 -4.51
N GLU A 45 5.44 -12.30 -4.52
CA GLU A 45 5.50 -13.39 -3.54
C GLU A 45 5.76 -12.86 -2.12
N THR A 46 6.52 -11.77 -1.98
CA THR A 46 6.69 -11.10 -0.68
C THR A 46 5.35 -10.60 -0.13
N ALA A 47 4.47 -10.05 -0.97
CA ALA A 47 3.16 -9.59 -0.54
C ALA A 47 2.23 -10.75 -0.13
N ARG A 48 2.44 -11.97 -0.63
CA ARG A 48 1.72 -13.16 -0.17
C ARG A 48 1.96 -13.45 1.31
N GLN A 49 3.16 -13.16 1.81
CA GLN A 49 3.52 -13.38 3.22
C GLN A 49 2.69 -12.52 4.19
N LEU A 50 1.95 -11.52 3.70
CA LEU A 50 0.99 -10.76 4.50
C LEU A 50 -0.23 -11.60 4.94
N TYR A 51 -0.47 -12.75 4.30
CA TYR A 51 -1.64 -13.59 4.53
C TYR A 51 -1.22 -14.99 5.02
N PRO A 52 -1.21 -15.20 6.35
CA PRO A 52 -0.87 -16.49 6.94
C PRO A 52 -1.86 -17.59 6.53
N GLN A 53 -1.41 -18.84 6.41
CA GLN A 53 -2.26 -19.95 5.95
C GLN A 53 -3.44 -20.25 6.88
N GLU A 54 -3.30 -19.91 8.16
CA GLU A 54 -4.33 -20.01 9.19
C GLU A 54 -5.55 -19.13 8.88
N THR A 55 -5.36 -18.11 8.03
CA THR A 55 -6.45 -17.28 7.50
C THR A 55 -7.21 -17.96 6.37
N GLY A 56 -6.98 -19.25 6.08
CA GLY A 56 -7.69 -20.08 5.10
C GLY A 56 -7.73 -19.56 3.66
N CYS A 57 -7.09 -18.41 3.37
CA CYS A 57 -7.30 -17.67 2.14
C CYS A 57 -6.47 -18.18 1.00
N LEU A 58 -7.08 -18.13 -0.18
CA LEU A 58 -6.34 -18.39 -1.40
C LEU A 58 -5.64 -17.09 -1.79
N VAL A 59 -4.34 -17.17 -2.06
CA VAL A 59 -3.59 -16.03 -2.56
C VAL A 59 -3.15 -16.32 -3.99
N TRP A 60 -3.60 -15.48 -4.92
CA TRP A 60 -3.15 -15.44 -6.30
C TRP A 60 -2.06 -14.38 -6.44
N VAL A 61 -0.91 -14.78 -7.00
CA VAL A 61 0.25 -13.91 -7.17
C VAL A 61 0.42 -13.61 -8.65
N GLY A 62 0.32 -12.33 -9.01
CA GLY A 62 0.47 -11.86 -10.37
C GLY A 62 -0.02 -10.41 -10.54
N ARG A 63 0.33 -9.81 -11.67
CA ARG A 63 -0.25 -8.53 -12.10
C ARG A 63 -1.40 -8.85 -13.05
N LEU A 64 -2.63 -8.65 -12.58
CA LEU A 64 -3.82 -8.88 -13.41
C LEU A 64 -3.90 -7.81 -14.51
N THR A 65 -3.95 -8.25 -15.76
CA THR A 65 -4.13 -7.36 -16.91
C THR A 65 -5.59 -7.38 -17.39
N PRO A 66 -6.04 -6.37 -18.17
CA PRO A 66 -7.38 -6.35 -18.73
C PRO A 66 -7.74 -7.61 -19.53
N GLU A 67 -6.78 -8.16 -20.27
CA GLU A 67 -6.96 -9.35 -21.11
C GLU A 67 -7.17 -10.63 -20.28
N GLN A 68 -6.68 -10.64 -19.04
CA GLN A 68 -6.81 -11.76 -18.11
C GLN A 68 -8.07 -11.66 -17.24
N GLY A 69 -8.70 -10.48 -17.16
CA GLY A 69 -9.77 -10.19 -16.20
C GLY A 69 -10.99 -11.09 -16.34
N ASP A 70 -11.47 -11.32 -17.56
CA ASP A 70 -12.65 -12.16 -17.82
C ASP A 70 -12.38 -13.62 -17.40
N ALA A 71 -11.21 -14.14 -17.77
CA ALA A 71 -10.76 -15.48 -17.38
C ALA A 71 -10.59 -15.60 -15.86
N PHE A 72 -10.11 -14.56 -15.19
CA PHE A 72 -9.95 -14.52 -13.74
C PHE A 72 -11.30 -14.59 -13.02
N ILE A 73 -12.28 -13.76 -13.41
CA ILE A 73 -13.62 -13.75 -12.81
C ILE A 73 -14.30 -15.11 -12.96
N THR A 74 -14.26 -15.67 -14.17
CA THR A 74 -14.92 -16.93 -14.51
C THR A 74 -14.26 -18.14 -13.87
N SER A 75 -12.94 -18.28 -14.00
CA SER A 75 -12.19 -19.44 -13.48
C SER A 75 -12.21 -19.54 -11.96
N HIS A 76 -12.29 -18.39 -11.28
CA HIS A 76 -12.36 -18.35 -9.81
C HIS A 76 -13.78 -18.24 -9.27
N ASN A 77 -14.80 -18.24 -10.13
CA ASN A 77 -16.21 -18.09 -9.76
C ASN A 77 -16.44 -16.88 -8.84
N ILE A 78 -15.89 -15.72 -9.22
CA ILE A 78 -15.98 -14.49 -8.43
C ILE A 78 -17.41 -13.97 -8.44
N GLY A 79 -17.95 -13.68 -7.25
CA GLY A 79 -19.31 -13.16 -7.09
C GLY A 79 -19.40 -11.81 -6.40
N ALA A 80 -18.30 -11.28 -5.89
CA ALA A 80 -18.20 -9.95 -5.31
C ALA A 80 -16.72 -9.51 -5.29
N ILE A 81 -16.50 -8.20 -5.25
CA ILE A 81 -15.16 -7.60 -5.23
C ILE A 81 -15.03 -6.66 -4.03
N LEU A 82 -13.97 -6.86 -3.24
CA LEU A 82 -13.54 -5.98 -2.17
C LEU A 82 -12.16 -5.40 -2.53
N ASP A 83 -12.15 -4.13 -2.93
CA ASP A 83 -10.94 -3.44 -3.34
C ASP A 83 -10.28 -2.76 -2.13
N ALA A 84 -9.20 -3.36 -1.64
CA ALA A 84 -8.33 -2.81 -0.59
C ALA A 84 -6.93 -2.50 -1.14
N SER A 85 -6.85 -2.15 -2.43
CA SER A 85 -5.62 -1.76 -3.08
C SER A 85 -5.05 -0.45 -2.51
N HIS A 86 -3.76 -0.21 -2.75
CA HIS A 86 -3.13 1.04 -2.33
C HIS A 86 -3.81 2.24 -3.03
N PRO A 87 -3.95 3.43 -2.40
CA PRO A 87 -4.53 4.61 -3.05
C PRO A 87 -3.89 4.99 -4.40
N PHE A 88 -2.60 4.66 -4.57
CA PHE A 88 -1.85 4.88 -5.81
C PHE A 88 -1.98 3.75 -6.86
N ALA A 89 -2.61 2.62 -6.51
CA ALA A 89 -2.80 1.47 -7.41
C ALA A 89 -4.05 1.65 -8.30
N LYS A 90 -4.06 2.75 -9.08
CA LYS A 90 -5.22 3.15 -9.90
C LYS A 90 -5.61 2.11 -10.96
N GLU A 91 -4.62 1.48 -11.60
CA GLU A 91 -4.84 0.53 -12.71
C GLU A 91 -5.68 -0.68 -12.27
N ILE A 92 -5.31 -1.35 -11.17
CA ILE A 92 -6.06 -2.52 -10.69
C ILE A 92 -7.46 -2.13 -10.20
N SER A 93 -7.60 -0.93 -9.63
CA SER A 93 -8.88 -0.39 -9.19
C SER A 93 -9.81 -0.19 -10.38
N GLN A 94 -9.32 0.42 -11.46
CA GLN A 94 -10.07 0.63 -12.70
C GLN A 94 -10.48 -0.69 -13.35
N LEU A 95 -9.56 -1.67 -13.39
CA LEU A 95 -9.85 -3.01 -13.89
C LEU A 95 -10.95 -3.70 -13.06
N ALA A 96 -10.85 -3.65 -11.73
CA ALA A 96 -11.84 -4.24 -10.84
C ALA A 96 -13.24 -3.61 -11.01
N ILE A 97 -13.30 -2.29 -11.17
CA ILE A 97 -14.55 -1.56 -11.46
C ILE A 97 -15.14 -2.00 -12.81
N ALA A 98 -14.32 -2.08 -13.86
CA ALA A 98 -14.77 -2.49 -15.19
C ALA A 98 -15.32 -3.93 -15.19
N LEU A 99 -14.64 -4.85 -14.48
CA LEU A 99 -15.10 -6.23 -14.30
C LEU A 99 -16.39 -6.31 -13.48
N ALA A 100 -16.49 -5.52 -12.40
CA ALA A 100 -17.71 -5.44 -11.60
C ALA A 100 -18.92 -5.02 -12.44
N GLN A 101 -18.76 -3.98 -13.26
CA GLN A 101 -19.82 -3.51 -14.15
C GLN A 101 -20.18 -4.55 -15.21
N ARG A 102 -19.19 -5.15 -15.87
CA ARG A 102 -19.39 -6.15 -16.93
C ARG A 102 -20.13 -7.39 -16.45
N TYR A 103 -19.80 -7.88 -15.26
CA TYR A 103 -20.37 -9.11 -14.69
C TYR A 103 -21.50 -8.85 -13.69
N ASN A 104 -21.92 -7.58 -13.53
CA ASN A 104 -22.92 -7.15 -12.53
C ASN A 104 -22.60 -7.66 -11.12
N LEU A 105 -21.36 -7.48 -10.69
CA LEU A 105 -20.86 -7.91 -9.37
C LEU A 105 -20.94 -6.76 -8.37
N PRO A 106 -21.31 -7.04 -7.11
CA PRO A 106 -21.10 -6.10 -6.01
C PRO A 106 -19.63 -5.70 -5.91
N TYR A 107 -19.37 -4.40 -5.82
CA TYR A 107 -18.05 -3.82 -5.67
C TYR A 107 -18.04 -2.88 -4.47
N LEU A 108 -17.13 -3.13 -3.52
CA LEU A 108 -16.88 -2.27 -2.38
C LEU A 108 -15.39 -1.90 -2.36
N ARG A 109 -15.09 -0.61 -2.24
CA ARG A 109 -13.72 -0.12 -2.11
C ARG A 109 -13.48 0.40 -0.71
N TYR A 110 -12.42 -0.08 -0.07
CA TYR A 110 -11.93 0.48 1.17
C TYR A 110 -11.02 1.67 0.85
N GLU A 111 -11.45 2.87 1.25
CA GLU A 111 -10.66 4.09 1.14
C GLU A 111 -10.25 4.58 2.52
N ARG A 112 -8.95 4.82 2.72
CA ARG A 112 -8.46 5.47 3.94
C ARG A 112 -8.89 6.93 3.92
N ALA A 113 -9.22 7.47 5.10
CA ALA A 113 -9.35 8.92 5.23
C ALA A 113 -8.04 9.58 4.74
N SER A 114 -8.17 10.54 3.84
CA SER A 114 -7.04 11.37 3.44
C SER A 114 -6.50 12.06 4.69
N VAL A 115 -5.19 11.97 4.89
CA VAL A 115 -4.51 12.81 5.87
C VAL A 115 -4.61 14.23 5.34
N SER A 116 -5.64 14.96 5.75
CA SER A 116 -5.58 16.41 5.70
C SER A 116 -4.37 16.79 6.56
N PRO A 117 -3.50 17.72 6.12
CA PRO A 117 -2.71 18.46 7.09
C PRO A 117 -3.72 18.92 8.13
N SER A 118 -3.63 18.41 9.36
CA SER A 118 -4.45 18.96 10.41
C SER A 118 -4.17 20.46 10.39
N HIS A 119 -5.21 21.28 10.36
CA HIS A 119 -5.09 22.73 10.47
C HIS A 119 -4.44 23.17 11.82
N GLU A 120 -3.98 22.21 12.61
CA GLU A 120 -3.41 22.33 13.95
C GLU A 120 -2.07 21.59 14.07
N ALA A 121 -1.23 21.63 13.04
CA ALA A 121 0.19 21.39 13.27
C ALA A 121 0.75 22.56 14.10
N THR A 122 0.62 22.49 15.42
CA THR A 122 1.17 23.48 16.36
C THR A 122 2.68 23.46 16.41
N TRP A 123 3.30 22.41 15.87
CA TRP A 123 4.75 22.33 15.77
C TRP A 123 5.26 23.33 14.73
N GLN A 124 6.23 24.13 15.13
CA GLN A 124 7.08 24.93 14.26
C GLN A 124 8.52 24.52 14.51
N ASP A 125 9.35 24.60 13.49
CA ASP A 125 10.78 24.42 13.68
C ASP A 125 11.42 25.67 14.31
N ALA A 126 12.73 25.61 14.55
CA ALA A 126 13.50 26.71 15.14
C ALA A 126 13.51 27.99 14.27
N SER A 127 13.11 27.90 13.00
CA SER A 127 12.99 29.03 12.06
C SER A 127 11.55 29.54 11.91
N GLY A 128 10.59 28.98 12.65
CA GLY A 128 9.18 29.39 12.62
C GLY A 128 8.39 28.81 11.44
N ARG A 129 8.94 27.85 10.68
CA ARG A 129 8.20 27.17 9.61
C ARG A 129 7.21 26.19 10.23
N SER A 130 5.98 26.13 9.70
CA SER A 130 4.98 25.16 10.14
C SER A 130 5.47 23.72 9.89
N GLY A 131 5.21 22.83 10.84
CA GLY A 131 5.67 21.43 10.78
C GLY A 131 5.03 20.60 9.70
N ASN A 132 3.85 20.99 9.21
CA ASN A 132 3.16 20.28 8.15
C ASN A 132 3.02 21.21 6.95
N ILE A 133 3.74 20.88 5.88
CA ILE A 133 3.69 21.61 4.61
C ILE A 133 3.22 20.63 3.53
N LEU A 134 2.18 21.00 2.80
CA LEU A 134 1.72 20.25 1.63
C LEU A 134 2.41 20.79 0.39
N LEU A 135 3.20 19.94 -0.26
CA LEU A 135 3.79 20.21 -1.56
C LEU A 135 3.04 19.42 -2.63
N PRO A 136 2.35 20.08 -3.58
CA PRO A 136 1.63 19.42 -4.67
C PRO A 136 2.52 18.51 -5.54
N GLN A 137 3.78 18.87 -5.73
CA GLN A 137 4.74 18.12 -6.54
C GLN A 137 6.06 17.89 -5.80
N LEU A 138 6.69 16.74 -6.06
CA LEU A 138 7.99 16.41 -5.47
C LEU A 138 9.08 17.42 -5.85
N THR A 139 8.99 18.01 -7.04
CA THR A 139 9.94 19.02 -7.54
C THR A 139 9.97 20.27 -6.68
N GLU A 140 8.89 20.59 -5.97
CA GLU A 140 8.84 21.75 -5.06
C GLU A 140 9.71 21.53 -3.80
N LEU A 141 10.02 20.28 -3.47
CA LEU A 141 10.97 19.92 -2.42
C LEU A 141 12.42 20.24 -2.83
N PHE A 142 12.71 20.28 -4.13
CA PHE A 142 14.06 20.50 -4.67
C PHE A 142 14.40 21.99 -4.73
N THR A 143 14.31 22.63 -3.57
CA THR A 143 14.75 24.01 -3.35
C THR A 143 15.64 24.06 -2.11
N GLU A 144 16.47 25.10 -2.02
CA GLU A 144 17.37 25.28 -0.87
C GLU A 144 16.62 25.42 0.45
N ASN A 145 15.33 25.78 0.40
CA ASN A 145 14.50 26.03 1.57
C ASN A 145 14.09 24.76 2.34
N TYR A 146 14.28 23.56 1.79
CA TYR A 146 13.83 22.32 2.44
C TYR A 146 14.95 21.33 2.75
N LEU A 147 15.97 21.25 1.90
CA LEU A 147 16.98 20.20 1.99
C LEU A 147 18.35 20.71 2.42
N THR A 148 18.67 21.98 2.13
CA THR A 148 20.02 22.52 2.35
C THR A 148 20.27 22.79 3.83
N ARG A 149 21.37 22.24 4.36
CA ARG A 149 21.78 22.23 5.78
C ARG A 149 20.79 21.56 6.73
N GLU A 150 19.80 20.85 6.19
CA GLU A 150 18.81 20.12 6.98
C GLU A 150 19.18 18.65 7.14
N ARG A 151 18.58 18.01 8.15
CA ARG A 151 18.65 16.56 8.37
C ARG A 151 17.32 15.94 7.98
N THR A 152 17.22 15.43 6.75
CA THR A 152 15.94 15.02 6.17
C THR A 152 15.81 13.51 6.15
N PHE A 153 14.70 12.98 6.70
CA PHE A 153 14.35 11.56 6.60
C PHE A 153 13.31 11.32 5.52
N LEU A 154 13.70 10.63 4.46
CA LEU A 154 12.88 10.35 3.29
C LEU A 154 12.14 9.02 3.45
N THR A 155 10.81 9.10 3.45
CA THR A 155 9.88 7.94 3.50
C THR A 155 9.25 7.65 2.14
N LEU A 156 9.95 8.01 1.05
CA LEU A 156 9.47 7.96 -0.34
C LEU A 156 9.76 6.63 -1.06
N GLY A 157 10.44 5.69 -0.39
CA GLY A 157 10.94 4.45 -0.99
C GLY A 157 12.10 4.68 -1.96
N TYR A 158 12.60 3.60 -2.58
CA TYR A 158 13.87 3.65 -3.32
C TYR A 158 13.77 4.26 -4.74
N ARG A 159 12.59 4.20 -5.37
CA ARG A 159 12.42 4.55 -6.79
C ARG A 159 12.66 6.03 -7.09
N LEU A 160 12.49 6.88 -6.08
CA LEU A 160 12.62 8.33 -6.20
C LEU A 160 13.98 8.85 -5.71
N LEU A 161 14.84 7.98 -5.18
CA LEU A 161 16.08 8.41 -4.52
C LEU A 161 17.10 9.05 -5.48
N SER A 162 17.13 8.64 -6.74
CA SER A 162 18.03 9.24 -7.73
C SER A 162 17.84 10.75 -7.89
N ALA A 163 16.61 11.25 -7.72
CA ALA A 163 16.32 12.69 -7.79
C ALA A 163 16.98 13.49 -6.64
N PHE A 164 17.41 12.82 -5.57
CA PHE A 164 18.06 13.44 -4.42
C PHE A 164 19.59 13.44 -4.50
N GLU A 165 20.20 12.84 -5.53
CA GLU A 165 21.67 12.80 -5.69
C GLU A 165 22.33 14.20 -5.61
N PRO A 166 21.81 15.25 -6.29
CA PRO A 166 22.40 16.60 -6.20
C PRO A 166 22.31 17.25 -4.80
N TRP A 167 21.47 16.69 -3.92
CA TRP A 167 21.19 17.23 -2.59
C TRP A 167 22.01 16.55 -1.49
N GLN A 168 22.69 15.43 -1.79
CA GLN A 168 23.57 14.73 -0.84
C GLN A 168 24.73 15.58 -0.33
N SER A 169 25.19 16.55 -1.12
CA SER A 169 26.25 17.49 -0.73
C SER A 169 25.73 18.74 -0.01
N GLN A 170 24.42 18.95 -0.02
CA GLN A 170 23.78 20.17 0.48
C GLN A 170 23.16 19.97 1.87
N GLY A 171 22.79 18.74 2.21
CA GLY A 171 22.20 18.38 3.51
C GLY A 171 22.56 16.96 3.94
N VAL A 172 21.99 16.51 5.05
CA VAL A 172 22.16 15.13 5.52
C VAL A 172 20.87 14.37 5.25
N LEU A 173 20.89 13.47 4.27
CA LEU A 173 19.72 12.72 3.85
C LEU A 173 19.75 11.29 4.41
N PHE A 174 18.66 10.92 5.06
CA PHE A 174 18.38 9.58 5.54
C PHE A 174 17.26 8.99 4.69
N THR A 175 17.31 7.69 4.41
CA THR A 175 16.24 7.02 3.67
C THR A 175 15.86 5.70 4.32
N ARG A 176 14.58 5.36 4.22
CA ARG A 176 14.07 4.03 4.54
C ARG A 176 13.82 3.26 3.25
N ILE A 177 14.43 2.08 3.16
CA ILE A 177 14.18 1.13 2.08
C ILE A 177 13.76 -0.23 2.64
N LEU A 178 13.07 -1.02 1.82
CA LEU A 178 12.83 -2.44 2.13
C LEU A 178 14.14 -3.23 1.97
N PRO A 179 14.35 -4.33 2.72
CA PRO A 179 15.54 -5.15 2.65
C PRO A 179 15.55 -5.99 1.35
N SER A 180 15.83 -5.32 0.23
CA SER A 180 15.92 -5.92 -1.10
C SER A 180 17.17 -5.41 -1.81
N SER A 181 17.79 -6.27 -2.61
CA SER A 181 19.02 -5.95 -3.34
C SER A 181 18.82 -4.76 -4.30
N GLU A 182 17.67 -4.71 -4.97
CA GLU A 182 17.32 -3.61 -5.88
C GLU A 182 17.25 -2.27 -5.15
N ALA A 183 16.57 -2.24 -3.99
CA ALA A 183 16.42 -1.01 -3.23
C ALA A 183 17.75 -0.55 -2.63
N LEU A 184 18.61 -1.48 -2.19
CA LEU A 184 19.94 -1.17 -1.67
C LEU A 184 20.84 -0.60 -2.78
N THR A 185 20.88 -1.27 -3.93
CA THR A 185 21.64 -0.81 -5.10
C THR A 185 21.20 0.58 -5.54
N ALA A 186 19.89 0.83 -5.63
CA ALA A 186 19.35 2.14 -6.00
C ALA A 186 19.70 3.24 -4.97
N ALA A 187 19.64 2.92 -3.67
CA ALA A 187 19.99 3.88 -2.62
C ALA A 187 21.48 4.25 -2.65
N LEU A 188 22.37 3.25 -2.79
CA LEU A 188 23.82 3.47 -2.89
C LEU A 188 24.17 4.27 -4.15
N ALA A 189 23.56 3.95 -5.29
CA ALA A 189 23.75 4.69 -6.55
C ALA A 189 23.34 6.16 -6.43
N ALA A 190 22.31 6.46 -5.61
CA ALA A 190 21.87 7.82 -5.32
C ALA A 190 22.65 8.51 -4.18
N GLY A 191 23.78 7.92 -3.74
CA GLY A 191 24.66 8.49 -2.73
C GLY A 191 24.20 8.34 -1.27
N PHE A 192 23.18 7.52 -1.00
CA PHE A 192 22.73 7.29 0.38
C PHE A 192 23.67 6.33 1.12
N ILE A 193 24.40 6.86 2.09
CA ILE A 193 25.24 6.08 3.01
C ILE A 193 24.56 5.79 4.35
N PHE A 194 23.58 6.60 4.76
CA PHE A 194 22.77 6.39 5.96
C PHE A 194 21.42 5.77 5.60
N ILE A 195 21.37 4.43 5.61
CA ILE A 195 20.19 3.64 5.24
C ILE A 195 19.62 2.94 6.46
N THR A 196 18.32 3.10 6.71
CA THR A 196 17.61 2.36 7.76
C THR A 196 16.70 1.30 7.14
N LEU A 197 16.87 0.04 7.54
CA LEU A 197 16.11 -1.12 7.03
C LEU A 197 14.87 -1.44 7.87
N HIS A 198 14.80 -0.91 9.10
CA HIS A 198 13.73 -1.21 10.05
C HIS A 198 13.21 0.08 10.69
N PHE A 199 11.90 0.29 10.65
CA PHE A 199 11.26 1.43 11.30
C PHE A 199 10.05 0.94 12.09
N SER A 200 10.15 1.00 13.42
CA SER A 200 9.06 0.68 14.34
C SER A 200 8.76 1.91 15.19
N PHE A 201 7.57 2.49 15.05
CA PHE A 201 7.04 3.40 16.06
C PHE A 201 6.39 2.55 17.15
N GLN A 202 6.91 2.59 18.38
CA GLN A 202 6.12 2.25 19.56
C GLN A 202 5.28 3.47 19.89
N PHE A 203 4.05 3.51 19.37
CA PHE A 203 3.06 4.39 19.96
C PHE A 203 2.66 3.79 21.31
N PRO A 204 2.69 4.54 22.43
CA PRO A 204 1.98 4.09 23.61
C PRO A 204 0.51 3.94 23.23
N LEU A 205 0.00 2.72 23.31
CA LEU A 205 -1.44 2.46 23.23
C LEU A 205 -2.07 3.06 24.49
N THR A 206 -2.40 4.35 24.47
CA THR A 206 -3.41 4.89 25.38
C THR A 206 -4.77 4.59 24.76
N PHE A 207 -5.44 3.56 25.28
CA PHE A 207 -6.87 3.33 25.11
C PHE A 207 -7.66 4.34 25.94
#